data_AF-A0A2A2SB47-F1
#
_entry.id   AF-A0A2A2SB47-F1
#
_cell.length_a   1.000
_cell.length_b   1.000
_cell.length_c   1.000
_cell.angle_alpha   90.00
_cell.angle_beta   90.00
_cell.angle_gamma   90.00
#
_symmetry.space_group_name_H-M   'P 1'
#
loop_
_entity.id
_entity.type
_entity.pdbx_description
1 polymer ?
#
loop_
_entity_poly.entity_id
_entity_poly.type
_entity_poly.pdbx_seq_one_letter_code
_entity_poly.pdbx_strand_id
1 'polypeptide(L)'
;MDDRKPSPPSHFARLRRKCATSCYVALSLWLFLASTVLATLGLVLLLALIITGVDLASFFAHLQNLSSHYLSAEPAARAKFERNLVTLLVALVSLLIIARAPTFAARLHRELDGGERG
;
A
#
# COMPACT_ATOMS: atom_id res chain seq x y z
N MET A 1 -0.89 -56.92 4.68
CA MET A 1 0.00 -56.07 3.84
C MET A 1 -0.94 -55.37 2.87
N ASP A 2 -1.39 -54.17 3.22
CA ASP A 2 -2.44 -53.44 2.50
C ASP A 2 -1.76 -52.30 1.71
N ASP A 3 -1.45 -52.58 0.44
CA ASP A 3 -0.81 -51.66 -0.51
C ASP A 3 -1.83 -50.63 -1.02
N ARG A 4 -2.22 -49.66 -0.18
CA ARG A 4 -2.94 -48.48 -0.68
C ARG A 4 -1.98 -47.55 -1.39
N LYS A 5 -1.85 -47.73 -2.71
CA LYS A 5 -1.27 -46.71 -3.59
C LYS A 5 -2.06 -45.40 -3.40
N PRO A 6 -1.40 -44.26 -3.13
CA PRO A 6 -2.10 -42.99 -3.02
C PRO A 6 -2.78 -42.66 -4.35
N SER A 7 -4.09 -42.44 -4.32
CA SER A 7 -4.85 -41.99 -5.48
C SER A 7 -4.32 -40.63 -5.94
N PRO A 8 -4.13 -40.39 -7.25
CA PRO A 8 -3.62 -39.12 -7.73
C PRO A 8 -4.60 -38.01 -7.33
N PRO A 9 -4.12 -36.87 -6.79
CA PRO A 9 -5.00 -35.80 -6.36
C PRO A 9 -5.81 -35.30 -7.56
N SER A 10 -7.13 -35.25 -7.40
CA SER A 10 -8.06 -34.83 -8.46
C SER A 10 -7.69 -33.44 -8.99
N HIS A 11 -7.85 -33.22 -10.28
CA HIS A 11 -7.54 -31.93 -10.93
C HIS A 11 -8.22 -30.74 -10.24
N PHE A 12 -9.43 -30.95 -9.69
CA PHE A 12 -10.17 -29.97 -8.89
C PHE A 12 -9.46 -29.58 -7.59
N ALA A 13 -8.86 -30.53 -6.87
CA ALA A 13 -8.11 -30.24 -5.65
C ALA A 13 -6.87 -29.39 -5.95
N ARG A 14 -6.18 -29.68 -7.07
CA ARG A 14 -5.03 -28.87 -7.55
C ARG A 14 -5.46 -27.46 -7.98
N LEU A 15 -6.57 -27.34 -8.70
CA LEU A 15 -7.10 -26.04 -9.16
C LEU A 15 -7.54 -25.17 -7.98
N ARG A 16 -8.26 -25.75 -7.00
CA ARG A 16 -8.66 -25.05 -5.78
C ARG A 16 -7.45 -24.55 -4.98
N ARG A 17 -6.38 -25.36 -4.87
CA ARG A 17 -5.15 -24.94 -4.19
C ARG A 17 -4.50 -23.77 -4.91
N LYS A 18 -4.40 -23.80 -6.25
CA LYS A 18 -3.87 -22.69 -7.05
C LYS A 18 -4.69 -21.40 -6.91
N CYS A 19 -6.02 -21.50 -6.93
CA CYS A 19 -6.90 -20.34 -6.72
C CYS A 19 -6.73 -19.75 -5.31
N ALA A 20 -6.62 -20.60 -4.28
CA ALA A 20 -6.38 -20.16 -2.92
C ALA A 20 -5.02 -19.44 -2.78
N THR A 21 -3.96 -19.98 -3.37
CA THR A 21 -2.64 -19.34 -3.38
C THR A 21 -2.67 -17.99 -4.12
N SER A 22 -3.30 -17.93 -5.29
CA SER A 22 -3.44 -16.68 -6.05
C SER A 22 -4.23 -15.62 -5.28
N CYS A 23 -5.33 -16.01 -4.64
CA CYS A 23 -6.13 -15.13 -3.79
C CYS A 23 -5.31 -14.60 -2.61
N TYR A 24 -4.55 -15.48 -1.93
CA TYR A 24 -3.66 -15.09 -0.85
C TYR A 24 -2.60 -14.07 -1.28
N VAL A 25 -1.94 -14.32 -2.41
CA VAL A 25 -0.93 -13.40 -2.97
C VAL A 25 -1.57 -12.06 -3.32
N ALA A 26 -2.74 -12.06 -3.97
CA ALA A 26 -3.45 -10.83 -4.31
C ALA A 26 -3.82 -10.03 -3.05
N LEU A 27 -4.36 -10.67 -2.02
CA LEU A 27 -4.73 -10.01 -0.77
C LEU A 27 -3.50 -9.44 -0.05
N SER A 28 -2.41 -10.20 -0.03
CA SER A 28 -1.13 -9.78 0.56
C SER A 28 -0.54 -8.57 -0.16
N LEU A 29 -0.62 -8.56 -1.50
CA LEU A 29 -0.18 -7.45 -2.33
C LEU A 29 -1.03 -6.20 -2.07
N TRP A 30 -2.36 -6.35 -2.01
CA TRP A 30 -3.28 -5.27 -1.68
C TRP A 30 -3.02 -4.69 -0.30
N LEU A 31 -2.81 -5.54 0.70
CA LEU A 31 -2.51 -5.09 2.06
C LEU A 31 -1.16 -4.37 2.14
N PHE A 32 -0.16 -4.84 1.40
CA PHE A 32 1.13 -4.15 1.26
C PHE A 32 0.96 -2.77 0.62
N LEU A 33 0.17 -2.66 -0.45
CA LEU A 33 -0.08 -1.39 -1.12
C LEU A 33 -0.85 -0.43 -0.20
N ALA A 34 -1.94 -0.89 0.41
CA ALA A 34 -2.75 -0.10 1.32
C ALA A 34 -1.95 0.40 2.53
N SER A 35 -1.14 -0.47 3.15
CA SER A 35 -0.28 -0.08 4.27
C SER A 35 0.81 0.91 3.85
N THR A 36 1.32 0.82 2.63
CA THR A 36 2.32 1.76 2.10
C THR A 36 1.71 3.13 1.80
N VAL A 37 0.52 3.17 1.19
CA VAL A 37 -0.24 4.41 0.98
C VAL A 37 -0.56 5.06 2.33
N LEU A 38 -1.08 4.28 3.29
CA LEU A 38 -1.41 4.78 4.63
C LEU A 38 -0.17 5.33 5.36
N ALA A 39 0.96 4.63 5.27
CA ALA A 39 2.22 5.12 5.83
C ALA A 39 2.70 6.41 5.16
N THR A 40 2.50 6.54 3.84
CA THR A 40 2.82 7.77 3.11
C THR A 40 1.97 8.94 3.59
N LEU A 41 0.66 8.75 3.69
CA LEU A 41 -0.26 9.78 4.18
C LEU A 41 0.04 10.16 5.64
N GLY A 42 0.34 9.17 6.48
CA GLY A 42 0.79 9.41 7.85
C GLY A 42 2.09 10.21 7.91
N LEU A 43 3.06 9.92 7.04
CA LEU A 43 4.32 10.68 6.97
C LEU A 43 4.09 12.13 6.54
N VAL A 44 3.27 12.35 5.51
CA VAL A 44 2.91 13.70 5.07
C VAL A 44 2.21 14.47 6.18
N LEU A 45 1.28 13.83 6.88
CA LEU A 45 0.57 14.42 8.02
C LEU A 45 1.53 14.75 9.18
N LEU A 46 2.43 13.84 9.53
CA LEU A 46 3.43 14.06 10.57
C LEU A 46 4.37 15.22 10.21
N LEU A 47 4.83 15.30 8.97
CA LEU A 47 5.65 16.43 8.52
C LEU A 47 4.88 17.76 8.64
N ALA A 48 3.60 17.78 8.24
CA ALA A 48 2.77 18.97 8.37
C ALA A 48 2.60 19.38 9.84
N LEU A 49 2.40 18.42 10.76
CA LEU A 49 2.34 18.70 12.19
C LEU A 49 3.69 19.19 12.74
N ILE A 50 4.81 18.62 12.33
CA ILE A 50 6.14 19.08 12.78
C ILE A 50 6.39 20.53 12.33
N ILE A 51 6.03 20.87 11.10
CA ILE A 51 6.14 22.25 10.58
C ILE A 51 5.31 23.24 11.41
N THR A 52 4.18 22.79 11.99
CA THR A 52 3.30 23.64 12.79
C THR A 52 3.65 23.61 14.29
N GLY A 53 4.79 23.04 14.67
CA GLY A 53 5.19 22.92 16.08
C GLY A 53 4.40 21.86 16.86
N VAL A 54 3.80 20.89 16.17
CA VAL A 54 2.89 19.87 16.71
C VAL A 54 1.62 20.48 17.34
N ASP A 55 1.32 21.72 17.00
CA ASP A 55 0.07 22.39 17.38
C ASP A 55 -1.01 22.19 16.31
N LEU A 56 -2.15 21.64 16.73
CA LEU A 56 -3.30 21.40 15.86
C LEU A 56 -3.94 22.71 15.41
N ALA A 57 -3.98 23.74 16.27
CA ALA A 57 -4.61 25.01 15.90
C ALA A 57 -3.84 25.68 14.75
N SER A 58 -2.51 25.73 14.86
CA SER A 58 -1.62 26.20 13.80
C SER A 58 -1.77 25.36 12.52
N PHE A 59 -1.82 24.03 12.62
CA PHE A 59 -2.05 23.15 11.47
C PHE A 59 -3.34 23.49 10.71
N PHE A 60 -4.45 23.66 11.43
CA PHE A 60 -5.71 24.03 10.80
C PHE A 60 -5.68 25.45 10.21
N ALA A 61 -4.96 26.39 10.82
CA ALA A 61 -4.76 27.72 10.25
C ALA A 61 -4.01 27.66 8.90
N HIS A 62 -2.96 26.84 8.81
CA HIS A 62 -2.24 26.60 7.55
C HIS A 62 -3.13 25.93 6.49
N LEU A 63 -3.94 24.93 6.89
CA LEU A 63 -4.90 24.30 5.99
C LEU A 63 -5.97 25.29 5.50
N GLN A 64 -6.49 26.14 6.40
CA GLN A 64 -7.48 27.15 6.05
C GLN A 64 -6.88 28.12 5.03
N ASN A 65 -5.67 28.62 5.27
CA ASN A 65 -4.98 29.50 4.34
C ASN A 65 -4.77 28.84 2.96
N LEU A 66 -4.36 27.56 2.94
CA LEU A 66 -4.19 26.80 1.71
C LEU A 66 -5.52 26.65 0.95
N SER A 67 -6.60 26.30 1.67
CA SER A 67 -7.93 26.11 1.08
C SER A 67 -8.50 27.41 0.51
N SER A 68 -8.32 28.54 1.20
CA SER A 68 -8.78 29.84 0.71
C SER A 68 -8.03 30.24 -0.57
N HIS A 69 -6.71 30.05 -0.58
CA HIS A 69 -5.90 30.28 -1.78
C HIS A 69 -6.27 29.35 -2.94
N TYR A 70 -6.56 28.07 -2.66
CA TYR A 70 -6.99 27.11 -3.68
C TYR A 70 -8.34 27.48 -4.28
N LEU A 71 -9.32 27.84 -3.43
CA LEU A 71 -10.67 28.23 -3.85
C LEU A 71 -10.70 29.58 -4.56
N SER A 72 -9.77 30.49 -4.27
CA SER A 72 -9.66 31.77 -4.97
C SER A 72 -8.82 31.69 -6.26
N ALA A 73 -8.05 30.63 -6.46
CA ALA A 73 -7.15 30.49 -7.60
C ALA A 73 -7.91 30.27 -8.92
N GLU A 74 -7.32 30.75 -10.02
CA GLU A 74 -7.79 30.47 -11.38
C GLU A 74 -7.67 28.96 -11.73
N PRO A 75 -8.47 28.45 -12.68
CA PRO A 75 -8.49 27.02 -13.02
C PRO A 75 -7.12 26.44 -13.38
N ALA A 76 -6.29 27.20 -14.09
CA ALA A 76 -4.94 26.77 -14.48
C ALA A 76 -4.00 26.57 -13.27
N ALA A 77 -4.10 27.45 -12.27
CA ALA A 77 -3.33 27.35 -11.04
C ALA A 77 -3.77 26.16 -10.18
N ARG A 78 -5.09 25.89 -10.12
CA ARG A 78 -5.65 24.70 -9.44
C ARG A 78 -5.14 23.40 -10.06
N ALA A 79 -5.24 23.27 -11.38
CA ALA A 79 -4.76 22.08 -12.10
C ALA A 79 -3.25 21.84 -11.90
N LYS A 80 -2.45 22.92 -11.86
CA LYS A 80 -1.02 22.84 -11.56
C LYS A 80 -0.77 22.36 -10.12
N PHE A 81 -1.51 22.88 -9.15
CA PHE A 81 -1.42 22.44 -7.76
C PHE A 81 -1.80 20.95 -7.61
N GLU A 82 -2.92 20.52 -8.19
CA GLU A 82 -3.35 19.12 -8.19
C GLU A 82 -2.29 18.21 -8.81
N ARG A 83 -1.73 18.59 -9.97
CA ARG A 83 -0.68 17.80 -10.63
C ARG A 83 0.56 17.68 -9.75
N ASN A 84 1.00 18.78 -9.14
CA ASN A 84 2.16 18.77 -8.25
C ASN A 84 1.92 17.89 -7.01
N LEU A 85 0.72 17.99 -6.42
CA LEU A 85 0.33 17.22 -5.24
C LEU A 85 0.31 15.71 -5.55
N VAL A 86 -0.34 15.32 -6.65
CA VAL A 86 -0.36 13.92 -7.12
C VAL A 86 1.05 13.43 -7.42
N THR A 87 1.87 14.24 -8.09
CA THR A 87 3.25 13.87 -8.45
C THR A 87 4.09 13.62 -7.19
N LEU A 88 4.00 14.49 -6.18
CA LEU A 88 4.70 14.32 -4.90
C LEU A 88 4.22 13.07 -4.16
N LEU A 89 2.90 12.86 -4.07
CA LEU A 89 2.34 11.67 -3.41
C LEU A 89 2.76 10.38 -4.11
N VAL A 90 2.68 10.32 -5.44
CA VAL A 90 3.13 9.16 -6.21
C VAL A 90 4.62 8.92 -6.01
N ALA A 91 5.45 9.97 -6.06
CA ALA A 91 6.89 9.84 -5.82
C ALA A 91 7.19 9.26 -4.43
N LEU A 92 6.51 9.74 -3.38
CA LEU A 92 6.66 9.22 -2.02
C LEU A 92 6.19 7.77 -1.89
N VAL A 93 5.02 7.44 -2.44
CA VAL A 93 4.50 6.06 -2.44
C VAL A 93 5.47 5.13 -3.16
N SER A 94 5.95 5.51 -4.35
CA SER A 94 6.93 4.75 -5.12
C SER A 94 8.22 4.54 -4.34
N LEU A 95 8.73 5.58 -3.67
CA LEU A 95 9.92 5.48 -2.83
C LEU A 95 9.73 4.47 -1.69
N LEU A 96 8.59 4.52 -0.99
CA LEU A 96 8.29 3.59 0.09
C LEU A 96 8.05 2.16 -0.42
N ILE A 97 7.44 1.99 -1.59
CA ILE A 97 7.32 0.68 -2.23
C ILE A 97 8.71 0.11 -2.50
N ILE A 98 9.61 0.88 -3.12
CA ILE A 98 10.99 0.43 -3.39
C ILE A 98 11.70 0.05 -2.09
N ALA A 99 11.53 0.85 -1.03
CA ALA A 99 12.14 0.59 0.27
C ALA A 99 11.58 -0.66 0.97
N ARG A 100 10.28 -0.96 0.84
CA ARG A 100 9.61 -2.07 1.55
C ARG A 100 9.43 -3.34 0.71
N ALA A 101 9.51 -3.25 -0.61
CA ALA A 101 9.40 -4.36 -1.53
C ALA A 101 10.31 -5.56 -1.19
N PRO A 102 11.62 -5.40 -0.87
CA PRO A 102 12.47 -6.56 -0.60
C PRO A 102 12.02 -7.33 0.65
N THR A 103 11.64 -6.60 1.71
CA THR A 103 11.12 -7.22 2.94
C THR A 103 9.80 -7.93 2.72
N PHE A 104 8.91 -7.34 1.91
CA PHE A 104 7.63 -7.95 1.55
C PHE A 104 7.83 -9.22 0.70
N ALA A 105 8.69 -9.16 -0.31
CA ALA A 105 8.99 -10.31 -1.17
C ALA A 105 9.62 -11.46 -0.37
N ALA A 106 10.58 -11.17 0.50
CA ALA A 106 11.19 -12.17 1.37
C ALA A 106 10.18 -12.81 2.34
N ARG A 107 9.25 -12.01 2.87
CA ARG A 107 8.15 -12.52 3.72
C ARG A 107 7.19 -13.40 2.93
N LEU A 108 6.76 -12.95 1.76
CA LEU A 108 5.80 -13.69 0.92
C LEU A 108 6.39 -15.03 0.45
N HIS A 109 7.67 -15.06 0.06
CA HIS A 109 8.34 -16.30 -0.33
C HIS A 109 8.38 -17.32 0.82
N ARG A 110 8.69 -16.86 2.05
CA ARG A 110 8.69 -17.73 3.24
C ARG A 110 7.29 -18.29 3.56
N GLU A 111 6.25 -17.48 3.42
CA GLU A 111 4.87 -17.91 3.68
C GLU A 111 4.40 -18.94 2.64
N LEU A 112 4.80 -18.78 1.38
CA LEU A 112 4.51 -19.73 0.31
C LEU A 112 5.27 -21.06 0.49
N ASP A 113 6.57 -21.02 0.80
CA ASP A 113 7.39 -22.21 1.06
C ASP A 113 6.91 -23.00 2.29
N GLY A 114 6.44 -22.29 3.33
CA GLY A 114 5.90 -22.90 4.54
C GLY A 114 4.56 -23.59 4.31
N GLY A 115 3.72 -23.04 3.42
CA GLY A 115 2.42 -23.61 3.06
C GLY A 115 2.48 -24.89 2.20
N GLU A 116 3.62 -25.17 1.55
CA GLU A 116 3.80 -26.41 0.77
C GLU A 116 4.22 -27.62 1.62
N ARG A 117 4.69 -27.40 2.86
CA ARG A 117 5.18 -28.44 3.79
C ARG A 117 4.13 -28.94 4.79
N GLY A 118 2.94 -28.33 4.82
CA GLY A 118 1.78 -28.73 5.63
C GLY A 118 0.64 -29.29 4.79
#